data_AF-A0A7C3IKK5-F1
#
_entry.id   AF-A0A7C3IKK5-F1
#
_cell.length_a   1.000
_cell.length_b   1.000
_cell.length_c   1.000
_cell.angle_alpha   90.00
_cell.angle_beta   90.00
_cell.angle_gamma   90.00
#
_symmetry.space_group_name_H-M   'P 1'
#
loop_
_entity.id
_entity.type
_entity.pdbx_description
1 polymer ?
#
loop_
_entity_poly.entity_id
_entity_poly.type
_entity_poly.pdbx_seq_one_letter_code
_entity_poly.pdbx_strand_id
1 'polypeptide(L)'
;MMRLIRKGSLAFFVLLSACAVMPDMPQRRPGEEQRLIQEAQKALDAKAYVDAIALFQKFTSTYPQSKDYTIALQRLGESYEGLLEMEYQRRITAGESAEQVKKNFLAKYGHYNCWNDGPKGLAYNRAAYKMILEKYPDSPIADEAAYRMIQWEDSYHGRPEGVLREMKQLEEIFSKYPETSFRPMILYQMAQRCQILYEMYSFSPAPDVRDAQKAQEYREKAIYLYKLTLESPDHTPYAEKAWKDLEVLQKGGRIYKFD
;
A
#
# COMPACT_ATOMS: atom_id res chain seq x y z
N MET A 1 50.33 -26.34 10.60
CA MET A 1 51.50 -25.52 10.98
C MET A 1 51.22 -24.08 10.54
N MET A 2 51.47 -23.08 11.40
CA MET A 2 51.42 -21.62 11.13
C MET A 2 50.01 -20.98 11.05
N ARG A 3 49.73 -19.78 11.58
CA ARG A 3 50.47 -18.86 12.46
C ARG A 3 49.42 -17.95 13.13
N LEU A 4 49.49 -17.84 14.46
CA LEU A 4 48.72 -16.90 15.30
C LEU A 4 49.38 -15.52 15.22
N ILE A 5 48.65 -14.45 14.87
CA ILE A 5 49.13 -13.07 15.00
C ILE A 5 48.14 -12.27 15.83
N ARG A 6 48.55 -11.99 17.09
CA ARG A 6 47.97 -10.98 17.99
C ARG A 6 48.63 -9.62 17.71
N LYS A 7 47.83 -8.61 17.39
CA LYS A 7 48.11 -7.17 17.58
C LYS A 7 46.74 -6.56 17.86
N GLY A 8 46.42 -5.97 19.02
CA GLY A 8 47.16 -4.95 19.74
C GLY A 8 46.52 -3.59 19.40
N SER A 9 45.31 -3.32 19.92
CA SER A 9 44.58 -2.08 19.66
C SER A 9 44.57 -1.19 20.90
N LEU A 10 45.29 -0.08 20.79
CA LEU A 10 45.35 1.03 21.72
C LEU A 10 44.00 1.75 21.72
N ALA A 11 43.32 1.80 22.87
CA ALA A 11 42.10 2.56 23.05
C ALA A 11 42.44 4.05 23.31
N PHE A 12 42.14 4.91 22.35
CA PHE A 12 42.24 6.37 22.50
C PHE A 12 40.84 6.93 22.72
N PHE A 13 40.49 7.18 23.99
CA PHE A 13 39.20 7.76 24.41
C PHE A 13 39.29 9.30 24.27
N VAL A 14 38.73 9.84 23.18
CA VAL A 14 38.56 11.30 23.01
C VAL A 14 37.14 11.66 23.47
N LEU A 15 37.03 12.16 24.70
CA LEU A 15 35.80 12.77 25.23
C LEU A 15 35.67 14.20 24.66
N LEU A 16 35.09 14.30 23.45
CA LEU A 16 34.65 15.57 22.90
C LEU A 16 33.33 15.98 23.57
N SER A 17 33.42 16.82 24.61
CA SER A 17 32.31 17.57 25.18
C SER A 17 31.79 18.60 24.16
N ALA A 18 31.00 18.13 23.19
CA ALA A 18 30.17 18.99 22.37
C ALA A 18 28.93 19.36 23.19
N CYS A 19 28.92 20.56 23.79
CA CYS A 19 27.71 21.19 24.30
C CYS A 19 26.75 21.39 23.12
N ALA A 20 25.92 20.38 22.84
CA ALA A 20 24.83 20.49 21.90
C ALA A 20 23.85 21.52 22.46
N VAL A 21 23.86 22.73 21.89
CA VAL A 21 22.78 23.71 22.00
C VAL A 21 21.56 23.03 21.38
N MET A 22 20.80 22.29 22.17
CA MET A 22 19.52 21.77 21.72
C MET A 22 18.61 22.99 21.54
N PRO A 23 18.05 23.22 20.34
CA PRO A 23 17.09 24.29 20.13
C PRO A 23 15.95 24.12 21.13
N ASP A 24 15.53 25.24 21.72
CA ASP A 24 14.46 25.29 22.71
C ASP A 24 13.20 24.67 22.10
N MET A 25 12.89 23.44 22.53
CA MET A 25 11.75 22.70 22.00
C MET A 25 10.48 23.41 22.49
N PRO A 26 9.57 23.83 21.60
CA PRO A 26 8.38 24.58 22.00
C PRO A 26 7.64 23.83 23.12
N GLN A 27 7.39 24.53 24.22
CA GLN A 27 6.70 23.96 25.38
C GLN A 27 5.36 23.37 24.94
N ARG A 28 5.24 22.04 25.05
CA ARG A 28 4.05 21.28 24.63
C ARG A 28 2.87 21.65 25.52
N ARG A 29 1.80 22.21 24.96
CA ARG A 29 0.55 22.44 25.70
C ARG A 29 -0.18 21.10 25.86
N PRO A 30 -0.56 20.70 27.09
CA PRO A 30 -1.35 19.49 27.30
C PRO A 30 -2.61 19.48 26.44
N GLY A 31 -2.86 18.38 25.73
CA GLY A 31 -4.07 18.18 24.89
C GLY A 31 -4.00 18.76 23.47
N GLU A 32 -3.00 19.55 23.12
CA GLU A 32 -2.91 20.13 21.77
C GLU A 32 -2.65 19.07 20.69
N GLU A 33 -1.82 18.06 21.00
CA GLU A 33 -1.55 16.90 20.15
C GLU A 33 -2.84 16.15 19.79
N GLN A 34 -3.62 15.78 20.82
CA GLN A 34 -4.87 15.04 20.64
C GLN A 34 -5.92 15.84 19.85
N ARG A 35 -5.99 17.16 20.09
CA ARG A 35 -6.89 18.03 19.33
C ARG A 35 -6.49 18.08 17.86
N LEU A 36 -5.20 18.26 17.57
CA LEU A 36 -4.71 18.40 16.19
C LEU A 36 -4.98 17.14 15.36
N ILE A 37 -4.73 15.95 15.90
CA ILE A 37 -4.99 14.70 15.18
C ILE A 37 -6.49 14.45 14.96
N GLN A 38 -7.34 14.81 15.93
CA GLN A 38 -8.80 14.71 15.77
C GLN A 38 -9.33 15.68 14.71
N GLU A 39 -8.82 16.91 14.67
CA GLU A 39 -9.15 17.88 13.63
C GLU A 39 -8.72 17.37 12.24
N ALA A 40 -7.51 16.81 12.14
CA ALA A 40 -7.00 16.22 10.90
C ALA A 40 -7.88 15.04 10.43
N GLN A 41 -8.24 14.15 11.34
CA GLN A 41 -9.13 13.02 11.05
C GLN A 41 -10.52 13.49 10.60
N LYS A 42 -11.10 14.49 11.27
CA LYS A 42 -12.39 15.07 10.89
C LYS A 42 -12.35 15.66 9.47
N ALA A 43 -11.25 16.34 9.10
CA ALA A 43 -11.08 16.85 7.74
C ALA A 43 -11.01 15.72 6.71
N LEU A 44 -10.28 14.64 7.02
CA LEU A 44 -10.20 13.46 6.15
C LEU A 44 -11.57 12.78 5.98
N ASP A 45 -12.32 12.58 7.07
CA ASP A 45 -13.66 11.98 7.04
C ASP A 45 -14.64 12.82 6.21
N ALA A 46 -14.49 14.15 6.26
CA ALA A 46 -15.25 15.10 5.45
C ALA A 46 -14.77 15.19 3.98
N LYS A 47 -13.76 14.40 3.59
CA LYS A 47 -13.08 14.44 2.28
C LYS A 47 -12.49 15.82 1.94
N ALA A 48 -12.19 16.63 2.96
CA ALA A 48 -11.48 17.89 2.83
C ALA A 48 -9.97 17.62 2.75
N TYR A 49 -9.53 16.95 1.68
CA TYR A 49 -8.18 16.38 1.59
C TYR A 49 -7.06 17.41 1.72
N VAL A 50 -7.24 18.63 1.20
CA VAL A 50 -6.25 19.71 1.33
C VAL A 50 -6.04 20.10 2.81
N ASP A 51 -7.14 20.26 3.56
CA ASP A 51 -7.08 20.60 4.98
C ASP A 51 -6.50 19.43 5.79
N ALA A 52 -6.90 18.20 5.49
CA ALA A 52 -6.36 16.99 6.12
C ALA A 52 -4.85 16.89 5.92
N ILE A 53 -4.35 17.08 4.69
CA ILE A 53 -2.91 17.09 4.37
C ILE A 53 -2.18 18.12 5.23
N ALA A 54 -2.68 19.38 5.27
CA ALA A 54 -2.05 20.44 6.03
C ALA A 54 -1.98 20.12 7.54
N LEU A 55 -3.07 19.58 8.10
CA LEU A 55 -3.15 19.22 9.51
C LEU A 55 -2.25 18.02 9.86
N PHE A 56 -2.19 16.97 9.03
CA PHE A 56 -1.31 15.83 9.25
C PHE A 56 0.18 16.17 9.04
N GLN A 57 0.52 17.05 8.08
CA GLN A 57 1.88 17.58 7.94
C GLN A 57 2.29 18.40 9.17
N LYS A 58 1.38 19.24 9.69
CA LYS A 58 1.61 19.97 10.94
C LYS A 58 1.80 19.00 12.11
N PHE A 59 0.98 17.96 12.22
CA PHE A 59 1.09 16.97 13.28
C PHE A 59 2.44 16.24 13.23
N THR A 60 2.82 15.71 12.08
CA THR A 60 4.06 14.94 11.91
C THR A 60 5.32 15.79 12.09
N SER A 61 5.29 17.08 11.75
CA SER A 61 6.41 17.99 12.02
C SER A 61 6.49 18.42 13.49
N THR A 62 5.35 18.58 14.17
CA THR A 62 5.29 19.09 15.55
C THR A 62 5.49 17.99 16.60
N TYR A 63 4.99 16.78 16.32
CA TYR A 63 4.97 15.64 17.26
C TYR A 63 5.66 14.39 16.68
N PRO A 64 6.96 14.46 16.30
CA PRO A 64 7.67 13.32 15.69
C PRO A 64 7.88 12.12 16.63
N GLN A 65 7.66 12.31 17.93
CA GLN A 65 7.76 11.27 18.97
C GLN A 65 6.38 10.81 19.46
N SER A 66 5.29 11.27 18.84
CA SER A 66 3.94 10.83 19.19
C SER A 66 3.78 9.33 18.96
N LYS A 67 3.01 8.67 19.83
CA LYS A 67 2.54 7.29 19.60
C LYS A 67 1.65 7.18 18.35
N ASP A 68 1.00 8.29 17.96
CA ASP A 68 0.09 8.36 16.82
C ASP A 68 0.82 8.85 15.55
N TYR A 69 2.15 9.00 15.58
CA TYR A 69 2.94 9.50 14.47
C TYR A 69 2.79 8.65 13.20
N THR A 70 2.87 7.32 13.33
CA THR A 70 2.73 6.41 12.19
C THR A 70 1.31 6.40 11.65
N ILE A 71 0.31 6.49 12.53
CA ILE A 71 -1.10 6.67 12.14
C ILE A 71 -1.27 7.97 11.34
N ALA A 72 -0.68 9.08 11.79
CA ALA A 72 -0.72 10.34 11.06
C ALA A 72 -0.04 10.26 9.69
N LEU A 73 1.07 9.52 9.56
CA LEU A 73 1.71 9.25 8.26
C LEU A 73 0.79 8.43 7.34
N GLN A 74 0.12 7.40 7.86
CA GLN A 74 -0.83 6.60 7.09
C GLN A 74 -1.98 7.47 6.56
N ARG A 75 -2.60 8.25 7.43
CA ARG A 75 -3.70 9.17 7.07
C ARG A 75 -3.25 10.28 6.12
N LEU A 76 -1.99 10.74 6.23
CA LEU A 76 -1.40 11.66 5.26
C LEU A 76 -1.29 11.01 3.87
N GLY A 77 -0.85 9.75 3.80
CA GLY A 77 -0.82 8.99 2.55
C GLY A 77 -2.22 8.86 1.93
N GLU A 78 -3.22 8.47 2.73
CA GLU A 78 -4.61 8.35 2.29
C GLU A 78 -5.19 9.68 1.81
N SER A 79 -4.80 10.78 2.45
CA SER A 79 -5.25 12.12 2.05
C SER A 79 -4.69 12.52 0.68
N TYR A 80 -3.44 12.16 0.37
CA TYR A 80 -2.87 12.37 -0.97
C TYR A 80 -3.53 11.49 -2.03
N GLU A 81 -3.80 10.22 -1.72
CA GLU A 81 -4.54 9.32 -2.61
C GLU A 81 -5.95 9.87 -2.92
N GLY A 82 -6.68 10.30 -1.88
CA GLY A 82 -8.02 10.87 -2.03
C GLY A 82 -8.03 12.19 -2.81
N LEU A 83 -7.03 13.06 -2.60
CA LEU A 83 -6.88 14.28 -3.38
C LEU A 83 -6.68 13.96 -4.87
N LEU A 84 -5.79 13.01 -5.18
CA LEU A 84 -5.54 12.58 -6.55
C LEU A 84 -6.79 11.94 -7.19
N GLU A 85 -7.51 11.10 -6.45
CA GLU A 85 -8.75 10.49 -6.94
C GLU A 85 -9.78 11.57 -7.33
N MET A 86 -10.06 12.50 -6.41
CA MET A 86 -11.11 13.51 -6.58
C MET A 86 -10.78 14.56 -7.65
N GLU A 87 -9.57 15.11 -7.61
CA GLU A 87 -9.22 16.29 -8.41
C GLU A 87 -8.57 15.94 -9.75
N TYR A 88 -8.15 14.69 -9.94
CA TYR A 88 -7.50 14.22 -11.16
C TYR A 88 -8.27 13.07 -11.81
N GLN A 89 -8.35 11.91 -11.16
CA GLN A 89 -8.85 10.69 -11.79
C GLN A 89 -10.33 10.78 -12.17
N ARG A 90 -11.19 11.26 -11.25
CA ARG A 90 -12.64 11.37 -11.50
C ARG A 90 -12.98 12.30 -12.66
N ARG A 91 -12.21 13.37 -12.86
CA ARG A 91 -12.42 14.33 -13.96
C ARG A 91 -12.12 13.70 -15.31
N ILE A 92 -11.05 12.91 -15.40
CA ILE A 92 -10.72 12.14 -16.60
C ILE A 92 -11.83 11.13 -16.90
N THR A 93 -12.30 10.39 -15.89
CA THR A 93 -13.43 9.46 -16.03
C THR A 93 -14.73 10.16 -16.46
N ALA A 94 -14.91 11.43 -16.08
CA ALA A 94 -16.03 12.27 -16.51
C ALA A 94 -15.89 12.82 -17.95
N GLY A 95 -14.81 12.48 -18.67
CA GLY A 95 -14.59 12.84 -20.07
C GLY A 95 -13.78 14.11 -20.28
N GLU A 96 -13.21 14.71 -19.23
CA GLU A 96 -12.28 15.83 -19.39
C GLU A 96 -10.93 15.38 -19.97
N SER A 97 -10.27 16.27 -20.72
CA SER A 97 -8.95 15.98 -21.30
C SER A 97 -7.90 15.72 -20.21
N ALA A 98 -7.26 14.54 -20.25
CA ALA A 98 -6.24 14.15 -19.28
C ALA A 98 -5.06 15.14 -19.21
N GLU A 99 -4.64 15.70 -20.35
CA GLU A 99 -3.56 16.70 -20.40
C GLU A 99 -3.96 17.98 -19.66
N GLN A 100 -5.17 18.48 -19.91
CA GLN A 100 -5.67 19.69 -19.28
C GLN A 100 -5.91 19.50 -17.78
N VAL A 101 -6.50 18.36 -17.38
CA VAL A 101 -6.71 18.03 -15.96
C VAL A 101 -5.37 17.89 -15.25
N LYS A 102 -4.38 17.22 -15.85
CA LYS A 102 -3.01 17.10 -15.32
C LYS A 102 -2.36 18.46 -15.11
N LYS A 103 -2.39 19.33 -16.12
CA LYS A 103 -1.83 20.68 -16.03
C LYS A 103 -2.46 21.47 -14.90
N ASN A 104 -3.80 21.44 -14.80
CA ASN A 104 -4.54 22.13 -13.73
C ASN A 104 -4.20 21.57 -12.34
N PHE A 105 -4.13 20.24 -12.22
CA PHE A 105 -3.78 19.58 -10.96
C PHE A 105 -2.38 19.97 -10.50
N LEU A 106 -1.37 19.89 -11.38
CA LEU A 106 0.01 20.24 -11.03
C LEU A 106 0.18 21.73 -10.74
N ALA A 107 -0.54 22.61 -11.44
CA ALA A 107 -0.53 24.05 -11.13
C ALA A 107 -1.04 24.34 -9.71
N LYS A 108 -2.06 23.59 -9.24
CA LYS A 108 -2.66 23.81 -7.92
C LYS A 108 -1.94 23.05 -6.81
N TYR A 109 -1.55 21.80 -7.04
CA TYR A 109 -1.08 20.87 -6.02
C TYR A 109 0.36 20.38 -6.23
N GLY A 110 1.05 20.83 -7.27
CA GLY A 110 2.43 20.42 -7.58
C GLY A 110 3.43 20.71 -6.46
N HIS A 111 3.15 21.73 -5.64
CA HIS A 111 3.99 22.14 -4.52
C HIS A 111 4.17 21.07 -3.42
N TYR A 112 3.31 20.04 -3.37
CA TYR A 112 3.49 18.93 -2.43
C TYR A 112 4.69 18.02 -2.76
N ASN A 113 5.22 18.07 -3.98
CA ASN A 113 6.38 17.29 -4.43
C ASN A 113 6.26 15.77 -4.17
N CYS A 114 5.04 15.24 -4.16
CA CYS A 114 4.74 13.83 -3.91
C CYS A 114 4.10 13.12 -5.11
N TRP A 115 4.14 13.74 -6.29
CA TRP A 115 3.51 13.23 -7.51
C TRP A 115 4.55 12.66 -8.46
N ASN A 116 4.30 11.43 -8.92
CA ASN A 116 5.03 10.82 -10.03
C ASN A 116 4.23 11.05 -11.31
N ASP A 117 4.90 11.57 -12.32
CA ASP A 117 4.35 11.72 -13.67
C ASP A 117 4.84 10.58 -14.55
N GLY A 118 3.93 9.76 -15.07
CA GLY A 118 4.26 8.61 -15.89
C GLY A 118 3.36 8.47 -17.12
N PRO A 119 3.59 7.43 -17.94
CA PRO A 119 2.80 7.18 -19.16
C PRO A 119 1.30 7.03 -18.90
N LYS A 120 0.92 6.63 -17.69
CA LYS A 120 -0.47 6.43 -17.26
C LYS A 120 -1.07 7.66 -16.56
N GLY A 121 -0.34 8.78 -16.55
CA GLY A 121 -0.74 10.00 -15.84
C GLY A 121 -0.08 10.15 -14.48
N LEU A 122 -0.73 10.93 -13.61
CA LEU A 122 -0.23 11.24 -12.27
C LEU A 122 -0.53 10.11 -11.27
N ALA A 123 0.46 9.82 -10.42
CA ALA A 123 0.34 8.90 -9.29
C ALA A 123 0.96 9.52 -8.02
N TYR A 124 0.45 9.16 -6.85
CA TYR A 124 1.13 9.46 -5.58
C TYR A 124 2.39 8.59 -5.45
N ASN A 125 3.52 9.20 -5.07
CA ASN A 125 4.82 8.52 -4.95
C ASN A 125 4.96 7.62 -3.70
N ARG A 126 3.90 7.58 -2.88
CA ARG A 126 3.77 6.75 -1.67
C ARG A 126 4.82 7.07 -0.59
N ALA A 127 5.32 8.30 -0.53
CA ALA A 127 6.39 8.70 0.39
C ALA A 127 6.05 8.43 1.87
N ALA A 128 4.82 8.68 2.31
CA ALA A 128 4.43 8.45 3.70
C ALA A 128 4.44 6.95 4.07
N TYR A 129 3.95 6.08 3.17
CA TYR A 129 3.98 4.63 3.37
C TYR A 129 5.42 4.09 3.38
N LYS A 130 6.28 4.57 2.47
CA LYS A 130 7.72 4.25 2.48
C LYS A 130 8.35 4.61 3.82
N MET A 131 8.04 5.79 4.36
CA MET A 131 8.56 6.21 5.66
C MET A 131 8.15 5.29 6.81
N ILE A 132 6.89 4.81 6.82
CA ILE A 132 6.42 3.82 7.80
C ILE A 132 7.24 2.53 7.67
N LEU A 133 7.39 1.99 6.47
CA LEU A 133 8.09 0.72 6.26
C LEU A 133 9.60 0.78 6.53
N GLU A 134 10.24 1.91 6.26
CA GLU A 134 11.68 2.09 6.44
C GLU A 134 12.06 2.40 7.89
N LYS A 135 11.28 3.25 8.57
CA LYS A 135 11.62 3.74 9.92
C LYS A 135 10.86 3.07 11.04
N TYR A 136 9.69 2.50 10.74
CA TYR A 136 8.78 1.90 11.72
C TYR A 136 8.22 0.56 11.23
N PRO A 137 9.06 -0.40 10.81
CA PRO A 137 8.61 -1.66 10.20
C PRO A 137 7.73 -2.52 11.13
N ASP A 138 7.86 -2.34 12.45
CA ASP A 138 7.08 -3.03 13.50
C ASP A 138 5.84 -2.24 13.95
N SER A 139 5.53 -1.13 13.29
CA SER A 139 4.33 -0.34 13.59
C SER A 139 3.07 -1.18 13.37
N PRO A 140 2.01 -1.02 14.19
CA PRO A 140 0.74 -1.74 14.02
C PRO A 140 0.01 -1.45 12.70
N ILE A 141 0.51 -0.51 11.90
CA ILE A 141 -0.02 -0.13 10.58
C ILE A 141 0.95 -0.44 9.44
N ALA A 142 2.09 -1.06 9.72
CA ALA A 142 3.11 -1.33 8.71
C ALA A 142 2.63 -2.36 7.67
N ASP A 143 1.73 -3.26 8.06
CA ASP A 143 1.05 -4.20 7.18
C ASP A 143 0.15 -3.49 6.15
N GLU A 144 -0.65 -2.52 6.59
CA GLU A 144 -1.46 -1.68 5.70
C GLU A 144 -0.56 -0.87 4.76
N ALA A 145 0.50 -0.24 5.28
CA ALA A 145 1.45 0.50 4.46
C ALA A 145 2.11 -0.41 3.41
N ALA A 146 2.44 -1.66 3.76
CA ALA A 146 3.00 -2.63 2.83
C ALA A 146 1.99 -3.01 1.73
N TYR A 147 0.72 -3.21 2.09
CA TYR A 147 -0.36 -3.46 1.13
C TYR A 147 -0.55 -2.27 0.16
N ARG A 148 -0.56 -1.04 0.67
CA ARG A 148 -0.64 0.19 -0.17
C ARG A 148 0.54 0.34 -1.12
N MET A 149 1.67 -0.30 -0.83
CA MET A 149 2.86 -0.29 -1.67
C MET A 149 2.82 -1.30 -2.83
N ILE A 150 1.84 -2.21 -2.88
CA ILE A 150 1.65 -3.12 -4.01
C ILE A 150 1.45 -2.32 -5.31
N GLN A 151 2.15 -2.72 -6.36
CA GLN A 151 2.03 -2.12 -7.69
C GLN A 151 1.04 -2.94 -8.51
N TRP A 152 -0.24 -2.57 -8.39
CA TRP A 152 -1.32 -3.19 -9.15
C TRP A 152 -1.20 -2.86 -10.64
N GLU A 153 -1.35 -3.86 -11.50
CA GLU A 153 -1.41 -3.67 -12.94
C GLU A 153 -2.83 -3.37 -13.40
N ASP A 154 -2.98 -2.32 -14.19
CA ASP A 154 -4.29 -1.95 -14.76
C ASP A 154 -4.78 -2.95 -15.81
N SER A 155 -3.85 -3.62 -16.52
CA SER A 155 -4.13 -4.70 -17.45
C SER A 155 -2.93 -5.63 -17.54
N TYR A 156 -3.22 -6.92 -17.67
CA TYR A 156 -2.21 -7.97 -17.80
C TYR A 156 -1.93 -8.37 -19.27
N HIS A 157 -2.69 -7.83 -20.23
CA HIS A 157 -2.54 -8.17 -21.66
C HIS A 157 -2.51 -9.69 -21.97
N GLY A 158 -3.28 -10.49 -21.23
CA GLY A 158 -3.33 -11.95 -21.36
C GLY A 158 -2.06 -12.69 -20.91
N ARG A 159 -1.17 -12.02 -20.17
CA ARG A 159 0.15 -12.51 -19.75
C ARG A 159 0.22 -12.69 -18.23
N PRO A 160 0.73 -13.82 -17.72
CA PRO A 160 0.68 -14.15 -16.29
C PRO A 160 1.70 -13.39 -15.43
N GLU A 161 2.75 -12.81 -16.02
CA GLU A 161 3.90 -12.26 -15.30
C GLU A 161 3.51 -11.13 -14.33
N GLY A 162 2.56 -10.29 -14.72
CA GLY A 162 2.02 -9.24 -13.86
C GLY A 162 1.30 -9.79 -12.64
N VAL A 163 0.38 -10.72 -12.89
CA VAL A 163 -0.40 -11.39 -11.84
C VAL A 163 0.52 -12.13 -10.86
N LEU A 164 1.58 -12.77 -11.37
CA LEU A 164 2.59 -13.45 -10.55
C LEU A 164 3.41 -12.48 -9.68
N ARG A 165 3.74 -11.29 -10.19
CA ARG A 165 4.42 -10.25 -9.39
C ARG A 165 3.54 -9.78 -8.23
N GLU A 166 2.25 -9.53 -8.48
CA GLU A 166 1.30 -9.13 -7.44
C GLU A 166 1.12 -10.24 -6.40
N MET A 167 0.97 -11.49 -6.83
CA MET A 167 0.90 -12.65 -5.94
C MET A 167 2.10 -12.73 -5.01
N LYS A 168 3.32 -12.56 -5.55
CA LYS A 168 4.54 -12.56 -4.76
C LYS A 168 4.54 -11.44 -3.71
N GLN A 169 4.11 -10.23 -4.07
CA GLN A 169 4.03 -9.10 -3.12
C GLN A 169 3.02 -9.37 -1.99
N LEU A 170 1.87 -9.98 -2.31
CA LEU A 170 0.87 -10.38 -1.32
C LEU A 170 1.40 -11.47 -0.36
N GLU A 171 2.10 -12.46 -0.90
CA GLU A 171 2.75 -13.52 -0.11
C GLU A 171 3.85 -12.97 0.81
N GLU A 172 4.65 -12.00 0.34
CA GLU A 172 5.65 -11.31 1.13
C GLU A 172 5.03 -10.55 2.32
N ILE A 173 3.87 -9.90 2.11
CA ILE A 173 3.15 -9.22 3.20
C ILE A 173 2.68 -10.23 4.23
N PHE A 174 2.08 -11.36 3.83
CA PHE A 174 1.67 -12.39 4.79
C PHE A 174 2.84 -13.01 5.54
N SER A 175 3.96 -13.24 4.86
CA SER A 175 5.15 -13.79 5.50
C SER A 175 5.74 -12.82 6.53
N LYS A 176 5.67 -11.51 6.27
CA LYS A 176 6.23 -10.48 7.15
C LYS A 176 5.26 -10.07 8.27
N TYR A 177 3.96 -10.07 7.99
CA TYR A 177 2.88 -9.62 8.87
C TYR A 177 1.79 -10.71 8.99
N PRO A 178 2.06 -11.84 9.68
CA PRO A 178 1.14 -12.97 9.74
C PRO A 178 -0.20 -12.65 10.44
N GLU A 179 -0.16 -11.74 11.41
CA GLU A 179 -1.31 -11.25 12.19
C GLU A 179 -1.90 -9.96 11.60
N THR A 180 -1.73 -9.73 10.29
CA THR A 180 -2.23 -8.53 9.63
C THR A 180 -3.75 -8.37 9.78
N SER A 181 -4.19 -7.15 10.11
CA SER A 181 -5.62 -6.80 10.14
C SER A 181 -6.27 -6.85 8.75
N PHE A 182 -5.44 -6.89 7.69
CA PHE A 182 -5.85 -6.94 6.29
C PHE A 182 -6.02 -8.38 5.80
N ARG A 183 -5.88 -9.38 6.68
CA ARG A 183 -5.88 -10.81 6.31
C ARG A 183 -7.06 -11.20 5.40
N PRO A 184 -8.33 -10.88 5.70
CA PRO A 184 -9.45 -11.27 4.81
C PRO A 184 -9.34 -10.62 3.43
N MET A 185 -8.90 -9.35 3.36
CA MET A 185 -8.71 -8.67 2.09
C MET A 185 -7.56 -9.29 1.29
N ILE A 186 -6.40 -9.51 1.91
CA ILE A 186 -5.23 -10.07 1.22
C ILE A 186 -5.54 -11.49 0.72
N LEU A 187 -6.18 -12.34 1.53
CA LEU A 187 -6.64 -13.67 1.10
C LEU A 187 -7.58 -13.59 -0.11
N TYR A 188 -8.56 -12.67 -0.08
CA TYR A 188 -9.46 -12.45 -1.21
C TYR A 188 -8.69 -12.02 -2.47
N GLN A 189 -7.77 -11.05 -2.36
CA GLN A 189 -6.99 -10.58 -3.50
C GLN A 189 -6.12 -11.71 -4.06
N MET A 190 -5.47 -12.51 -3.20
CA MET A 190 -4.70 -13.68 -3.63
C MET A 190 -5.59 -14.73 -4.33
N ALA A 191 -6.79 -14.98 -3.82
CA ALA A 191 -7.74 -15.90 -4.45
C ALA A 191 -8.11 -15.44 -5.86
N GLN A 192 -8.42 -14.14 -6.00
CA GLN A 192 -8.75 -13.52 -7.29
C GLN A 192 -7.59 -13.63 -8.29
N ARG A 193 -6.33 -13.39 -7.86
CA ARG A 193 -5.15 -13.54 -8.74
C ARG A 193 -4.92 -14.99 -9.12
N CYS A 194 -5.10 -15.94 -8.20
CA CYS A 194 -5.07 -17.37 -8.54
C CYS A 194 -6.15 -17.72 -9.58
N GLN A 195 -7.36 -17.18 -9.46
CA GLN A 195 -8.40 -17.41 -10.47
C GLN A 195 -8.04 -16.79 -11.83
N ILE A 196 -7.48 -15.57 -11.86
CA ILE A 196 -7.00 -14.95 -13.10
C ILE A 196 -5.91 -15.82 -13.76
N LEU A 197 -4.95 -16.33 -12.97
CA LEU A 197 -3.91 -17.24 -13.47
C LEU A 197 -4.51 -18.54 -14.02
N TYR A 198 -5.46 -19.15 -13.31
CA TYR A 198 -6.21 -20.31 -13.82
C TYR A 198 -6.85 -20.01 -15.18
N GLU A 199 -7.52 -18.86 -15.32
CA GLU A 199 -8.20 -18.48 -16.56
C GLU A 199 -7.21 -18.20 -17.70
N MET A 200 -6.07 -17.57 -17.42
CA MET A 200 -4.99 -17.38 -18.39
C MET A 200 -4.43 -18.72 -18.87
N TYR A 201 -4.02 -19.59 -17.95
CA TYR A 201 -3.43 -20.89 -18.30
C TYR A 201 -4.43 -21.85 -18.98
N SER A 202 -5.73 -21.70 -18.72
CA SER A 202 -6.77 -22.54 -19.34
C SER A 202 -7.24 -22.01 -20.70
N PHE A 203 -7.44 -20.69 -20.81
CA PHE A 203 -8.26 -20.09 -21.85
C PHE A 203 -7.56 -18.99 -22.65
N SER A 204 -6.29 -18.68 -22.40
CA SER A 204 -5.57 -17.63 -23.13
C SER A 204 -5.66 -17.84 -24.65
N PRO A 205 -5.88 -16.79 -25.45
CA PRO A 205 -5.79 -16.90 -26.90
C PRO A 205 -4.36 -17.22 -27.37
N ALA A 206 -3.36 -16.91 -26.56
CA ALA A 206 -1.95 -17.19 -26.83
C ALA A 206 -1.60 -18.65 -26.43
N PRO A 207 -1.32 -19.55 -27.38
CA PRO A 207 -1.10 -20.97 -27.08
C PRO A 207 0.11 -21.22 -26.17
N ASP A 208 1.12 -20.35 -26.24
CA ASP A 208 2.33 -20.38 -25.41
C ASP A 208 2.06 -20.05 -23.93
N VAL A 209 0.91 -19.44 -23.63
CA VAL A 209 0.47 -19.19 -22.25
C VAL A 209 -0.29 -20.39 -21.69
N ARG A 210 -0.86 -21.28 -22.51
CA ARG A 210 -1.71 -22.37 -22.01
C ARG A 210 -0.88 -23.46 -21.34
N ASP A 211 -1.30 -23.85 -20.14
CA ASP A 211 -0.66 -24.88 -19.34
C ASP A 211 -1.71 -25.57 -18.45
N ALA A 212 -2.13 -26.78 -18.82
CA ALA A 212 -3.21 -27.48 -18.13
C ALA A 212 -2.86 -27.83 -16.68
N GLN A 213 -1.58 -28.09 -16.39
CA GLN A 213 -1.13 -28.43 -15.04
C GLN A 213 -1.20 -27.20 -14.15
N LYS A 214 -0.63 -26.07 -14.59
CA LYS A 214 -0.69 -24.81 -13.83
C LYS A 214 -2.11 -24.30 -13.69
N ALA A 215 -2.94 -24.45 -14.73
CA ALA A 215 -4.35 -24.10 -14.66
C ALA A 215 -5.04 -24.82 -13.48
N GLN A 216 -4.87 -26.14 -13.39
CA GLN A 216 -5.46 -26.92 -12.32
C GLN A 216 -4.90 -26.52 -10.95
N GLU A 217 -3.58 -26.34 -10.83
CA GLU A 217 -2.92 -25.88 -9.60
C GLU A 217 -3.52 -24.54 -9.10
N TYR A 218 -3.60 -23.55 -9.97
CA TYR A 218 -4.12 -22.23 -9.60
C TYR A 218 -5.62 -22.25 -9.32
N ARG A 219 -6.39 -23.13 -9.98
CA ARG A 219 -7.80 -23.33 -9.68
C ARG A 219 -7.99 -23.86 -8.26
N GLU A 220 -7.22 -24.87 -7.87
CA GLU A 220 -7.25 -25.45 -6.53
C GLU A 220 -6.82 -24.41 -5.48
N LYS A 221 -5.74 -23.66 -5.75
CA LYS A 221 -5.26 -22.59 -4.87
C LYS A 221 -6.30 -21.47 -4.71
N ALA A 222 -6.97 -21.06 -5.79
CA ALA A 222 -8.05 -20.07 -5.73
C ALA A 222 -9.21 -20.54 -4.85
N ILE A 223 -9.69 -21.78 -5.04
CA ILE A 223 -10.76 -22.36 -4.22
C ILE A 223 -10.37 -22.39 -2.75
N TYR A 224 -9.14 -22.81 -2.44
CA TYR A 224 -8.63 -22.84 -1.07
C TYR A 224 -8.61 -21.45 -0.43
N LEU A 225 -8.06 -20.44 -1.12
CA LEU A 225 -7.96 -19.07 -0.61
C LEU A 225 -9.33 -18.40 -0.44
N TYR A 226 -10.28 -18.65 -1.35
CA TYR A 226 -11.66 -18.18 -1.17
C TYR A 226 -12.28 -18.79 0.09
N LYS A 227 -12.12 -20.09 0.33
CA LYS A 227 -12.61 -20.73 1.56
C LYS A 227 -11.98 -20.15 2.82
N LEU A 228 -10.66 -19.94 2.84
CA LEU A 228 -9.99 -19.26 3.97
C LEU A 228 -10.52 -17.84 4.21
N THR A 229 -10.87 -17.12 3.14
CA THR A 229 -11.50 -15.80 3.27
C THR A 229 -12.87 -15.90 3.95
N LEU A 230 -13.66 -16.93 3.63
CA LEU A 230 -14.98 -17.18 4.24
C LEU A 230 -14.90 -17.64 5.71
N GLU A 231 -13.79 -18.27 6.10
CA GLU A 231 -13.54 -18.70 7.49
C GLU A 231 -13.05 -17.55 8.39
N SER A 232 -12.74 -16.38 7.82
CA SER A 232 -12.29 -15.24 8.61
C SER A 232 -13.42 -14.77 9.53
N PRO A 233 -13.11 -14.45 10.81
CA PRO A 233 -14.09 -13.93 11.74
C PRO A 233 -14.66 -12.61 11.17
N ASP A 234 -15.98 -12.50 11.18
CA ASP A 234 -16.80 -11.39 10.68
C ASP A 234 -17.24 -11.45 9.20
N HIS A 235 -18.49 -11.03 8.96
CA HIS A 235 -19.06 -10.78 7.63
C HIS A 235 -18.40 -9.56 6.97
N THR A 236 -17.11 -9.67 6.66
CA THR A 236 -16.40 -8.63 5.93
C THR A 236 -16.97 -8.51 4.51
N PRO A 237 -16.91 -7.33 3.87
CA PRO A 237 -17.27 -7.19 2.45
C PRO A 237 -16.48 -8.14 1.54
N TYR A 238 -15.33 -8.66 1.99
CA TYR A 238 -14.51 -9.62 1.25
C TYR A 238 -15.03 -11.04 1.35
N ALA A 239 -15.70 -11.42 2.46
CA ALA A 239 -16.36 -12.71 2.57
C ALA A 239 -17.52 -12.83 1.57
N GLU A 240 -18.36 -11.78 1.44
CA GLU A 240 -19.43 -11.76 0.45
C GLU A 240 -18.90 -11.85 -0.99
N LYS A 241 -17.87 -11.07 -1.31
CA LYS A 241 -17.19 -11.14 -2.63
C LYS A 241 -16.58 -12.52 -2.88
N ALA A 242 -15.89 -13.09 -1.88
CA ALA A 242 -15.29 -14.41 -1.97
C ALA A 242 -16.34 -15.49 -2.24
N TRP A 243 -17.49 -15.42 -1.57
CA TRP A 243 -18.59 -16.36 -1.79
C TRP A 243 -19.10 -16.31 -3.23
N LYS A 244 -19.35 -15.10 -3.73
CA LYS A 244 -19.82 -14.87 -5.10
C LYS A 244 -18.81 -15.35 -6.14
N ASP A 245 -17.54 -14.97 -6.02
CA ASP A 245 -16.52 -15.33 -7.00
C ASP A 245 -16.20 -16.83 -6.95
N LEU A 246 -16.25 -17.45 -5.77
CA LEU A 246 -16.13 -18.91 -5.62
C LEU A 246 -17.26 -19.66 -6.34
N GLU A 247 -18.50 -19.18 -6.21
CA GLU A 247 -19.64 -19.77 -6.92
C GLU A 247 -19.47 -19.67 -8.45
N VAL A 248 -19.01 -18.52 -8.93
CA VAL A 248 -18.66 -18.31 -10.35
C VAL A 248 -17.60 -19.32 -10.79
N LEU A 249 -16.50 -19.44 -10.04
CA LEU A 249 -15.41 -20.38 -10.36
C LEU A 249 -15.86 -21.85 -10.37
N GLN A 250 -16.70 -22.26 -9.40
CA GLN A 250 -17.21 -23.63 -9.32
C GLN A 250 -18.15 -23.99 -10.48
N LYS A 251 -18.91 -23.02 -10.98
CA LYS A 251 -19.77 -23.18 -12.17
C LYS A 251 -19.00 -23.07 -13.49
N GLY A 252 -17.67 -22.94 -13.45
CA GLY A 252 -16.84 -22.75 -14.64
C GLY A 252 -16.97 -21.36 -15.27
N GLY A 253 -17.54 -20.41 -14.53
CA GLY A 253 -17.59 -19.00 -14.91
C GLY A 253 -16.21 -18.33 -14.84
N ARG A 254 -16.15 -17.12 -15.40
CA ARG A 254 -14.91 -16.38 -15.62
C ARG A 254 -15.01 -14.96 -15.07
N ILE A 255 -13.95 -14.48 -14.44
CA ILE A 255 -13.81 -13.10 -13.97
C ILE A 255 -12.81 -12.30 -14.80
N TYR A 256 -11.89 -12.97 -15.49
CA TYR A 256 -10.89 -12.31 -16.32
C TYR A 256 -11.35 -12.21 -17.77
N LYS A 257 -11.36 -10.98 -18.29
CA LYS A 257 -11.60 -10.68 -19.70
C LYS A 257 -10.24 -10.49 -20.38
N PHE A 258 -10.04 -11.16 -21.51
CA PHE A 258 -8.86 -10.93 -22.34
C PHE A 258 -9.10 -9.65 -23.12
N ASP A 259 -8.18 -8.71 -22.97
CA ASP A 259 -8.11 -7.47 -23.74
C ASP A 259 -7.38 -7.68 -25.07
#